data_AF-A0A7V1PID9-F1
#
_entry.id   AF-A0A7V1PID9-F1
#
_cell.length_a   1.000
_cell.length_b   1.000
_cell.length_c   1.000
_cell.angle_alpha   90.00
_cell.angle_beta   90.00
_cell.angle_gamma   90.00
#
_symmetry.space_group_name_H-M   'P 1'
#
loop_
_entity.id
_entity.type
_entity.pdbx_description
1 polymer ?
#
loop_
_entity_poly.entity_id
_entity_poly.type
_entity_poly.pdbx_seq_one_letter_code
_entity_poly.pdbx_strand_id
1 'polypeptide(L)'
;MIFDPEDRGKHIIFGYLQIGKILKVNEKTRLPQWMLYHPHATEERRKIRNNTIYIARKKLSWNSKLPGAYFFRYSKNLVLTKDGSARSYWKLPTFFRNLKISYHSNSSWRNDGTFKSVERGQEFIIEEDKRVEEWAKSLIEDNIDL
;
A
#
# COMPACT_ATOMS: atom_id res chain seq x y z
N MET A 1 -13.30 21.89 -6.40
CA MET A 1 -11.88 21.92 -6.00
C MET A 1 -11.19 22.90 -6.91
N ILE A 2 -10.54 23.93 -6.34
CA ILE A 2 -9.68 24.85 -7.10
C ILE A 2 -8.27 24.29 -6.97
N PHE A 3 -7.57 24.12 -8.09
CA PHE A 3 -6.17 23.71 -8.08
C PHE A 3 -5.33 24.83 -7.49
N ASP A 4 -4.58 24.52 -6.43
CA ASP A 4 -3.63 25.44 -5.81
C ASP A 4 -2.21 25.01 -6.21
N PRO A 5 -1.50 25.81 -7.03
CA PRO A 5 -0.13 25.48 -7.45
C PRO A 5 0.87 25.49 -6.29
N GLU A 6 0.54 26.11 -5.15
CA GLU A 6 1.38 26.14 -3.95
C GLU A 6 1.16 24.91 -3.04
N ASP A 7 0.11 24.11 -3.30
CA ASP A 7 -0.13 22.87 -2.56
C ASP A 7 0.96 21.84 -2.94
N ARG A 8 1.79 21.50 -1.96
CA ARG A 8 2.87 20.52 -2.11
C ARG A 8 2.38 19.07 -2.20
N GLY A 9 1.06 18.86 -2.11
CA GLY A 9 0.39 17.59 -2.14
C GLY A 9 0.63 16.76 -0.88
N LYS A 10 -0.11 15.66 -0.77
CA LYS A 10 -0.01 14.73 0.36
C LYS A 10 0.07 13.29 -0.14
N HIS A 11 0.83 12.47 0.56
CA HIS A 11 0.72 11.03 0.47
C HIS A 11 -0.39 10.57 1.42
N ILE A 12 -1.39 9.90 0.87
CA ILE A 12 -2.61 9.49 1.56
C ILE A 12 -2.83 8.01 1.23
N ILE A 13 -3.20 7.22 2.23
CA ILE A 13 -3.61 5.83 2.01
C ILE A 13 -4.93 5.84 1.26
N PHE A 14 -4.91 5.39 0.00
CA PHE A 14 -6.07 5.41 -0.88
C PHE A 14 -7.02 4.23 -0.68
N GLY A 15 -6.49 3.08 -0.24
CA GLY A 15 -7.26 1.86 -0.08
C GLY A 15 -6.39 0.73 0.41
N TYR A 16 -6.96 -0.46 0.45
CA TYR A 16 -6.26 -1.68 0.84
C TYR A 16 -6.61 -2.84 -0.08
N LEU A 17 -5.73 -3.84 -0.06
CA LEU A 17 -5.95 -5.16 -0.65
C LEU A 17 -5.33 -6.21 0.28
N GLN A 18 -6.18 -7.05 0.88
CA GLN A 18 -5.71 -8.26 1.55
C GLN A 18 -5.54 -9.37 0.51
N ILE A 19 -4.31 -9.82 0.32
CA ILE A 19 -3.98 -10.86 -0.65
C ILE A 19 -4.68 -12.17 -0.27
N GLY A 20 -5.46 -12.70 -1.22
CA GLY A 20 -6.10 -14.02 -1.13
C GLY A 20 -5.44 -15.05 -2.02
N LYS A 21 -4.90 -14.63 -3.17
CA LYS A 21 -4.16 -15.49 -4.09
C LYS A 21 -3.02 -14.73 -4.75
N ILE A 22 -1.87 -15.40 -4.86
CA ILE A 22 -0.71 -14.91 -5.61
C ILE A 22 -0.63 -15.74 -6.89
N LEU A 23 -0.66 -15.07 -8.04
CA LEU A 23 -0.53 -15.71 -9.35
C LEU A 23 0.78 -15.29 -10.00
N LYS A 24 1.71 -16.25 -10.18
CA LYS A 24 2.86 -16.07 -11.05
C LYS A 24 2.42 -16.29 -12.49
N VAL A 25 2.45 -15.22 -13.28
CA VAL A 25 1.91 -15.21 -14.65
C VAL A 25 3.06 -15.34 -15.63
N ASN A 26 3.20 -16.53 -16.20
CA ASN A 26 4.19 -16.84 -17.22
C ASN A 26 3.53 -17.45 -18.46
N GLU A 27 4.32 -17.79 -19.48
CA GLU A 27 3.86 -18.34 -20.77
C GLU A 27 3.05 -19.65 -20.65
N LYS A 28 3.27 -20.42 -19.58
CA LYS A 28 2.54 -21.68 -19.31
C LYS A 28 1.30 -21.50 -18.43
N THR A 29 1.17 -20.35 -17.75
CA THR A 29 0.02 -20.07 -16.88
C THR A 29 -1.27 -19.91 -17.68
N ARG A 30 -2.27 -20.77 -17.45
CA ARG A 30 -3.63 -20.56 -17.98
C ARG A 30 -4.31 -19.45 -17.18
N LEU A 31 -4.73 -18.38 -17.85
CA LEU A 31 -5.39 -17.23 -17.23
C LEU A 31 -6.91 -17.33 -17.40
N PRO A 32 -7.71 -16.92 -16.40
CA PRO A 32 -9.15 -16.85 -16.55
C PRO A 32 -9.54 -15.75 -17.54
N GLN A 33 -10.68 -15.90 -18.21
CA GLN A 33 -11.12 -15.00 -19.29
C GLN A 33 -11.13 -13.52 -18.88
N TRP A 34 -11.63 -13.23 -17.68
CA TRP A 34 -11.69 -11.86 -17.15
C TRP A 34 -10.33 -11.20 -16.98
N MET A 35 -9.22 -11.96 -16.97
CA MET A 35 -7.87 -11.43 -16.77
C MET A 35 -7.12 -11.16 -18.09
N LEU A 36 -7.65 -11.61 -19.23
CA LEU A 36 -6.93 -11.53 -20.51
C LEU A 36 -6.68 -10.09 -20.99
N TYR A 37 -7.49 -9.13 -20.55
CA TYR A 37 -7.27 -7.70 -20.85
C TYR A 37 -6.15 -7.07 -19.99
N HIS A 38 -5.72 -7.73 -18.92
CA HIS A 38 -4.80 -7.14 -17.96
C HIS A 38 -3.39 -6.98 -18.58
N PRO A 39 -2.66 -5.88 -18.31
CA PRO A 39 -1.33 -5.68 -18.88
C PRO A 39 -0.35 -6.83 -18.64
N HIS A 40 -0.48 -7.52 -17.50
CA HIS A 40 0.34 -8.68 -17.13
C HIS A 40 0.02 -9.96 -17.93
N ALA A 41 -1.08 -10.00 -18.68
CA ALA A 41 -1.48 -11.12 -19.52
C ALA A 41 -0.85 -11.06 -20.93
N THR A 42 -0.24 -9.93 -21.30
CA THR A 42 0.47 -9.77 -22.57
C THR A 42 1.65 -10.74 -22.67
N GLU A 43 1.96 -11.19 -23.89
CA GLU A 43 3.04 -12.15 -24.14
C GLU A 43 4.39 -11.66 -23.60
N GLU A 44 4.73 -10.40 -23.86
CA GLU A 44 5.98 -9.78 -23.39
C GLU A 44 6.07 -9.74 -21.87
N ARG A 45 4.98 -9.39 -21.18
CA ARG A 45 4.97 -9.41 -19.70
C ARG A 45 5.10 -10.81 -19.15
N ARG A 46 4.56 -11.83 -19.83
CA ARG A 46 4.64 -13.23 -19.42
C ARG A 46 6.05 -13.83 -19.52
N LYS A 47 6.97 -13.20 -20.25
CA LYS A 47 8.40 -13.55 -20.28
C LYS A 47 9.16 -13.01 -19.06
N ILE A 48 8.62 -12.02 -18.34
CA ILE A 48 9.27 -11.42 -17.17
C ILE A 48 9.14 -12.36 -15.96
N ARG A 49 10.29 -12.76 -15.40
CA ARG A 49 10.37 -13.71 -14.26
C ARG A 49 9.51 -13.33 -13.06
N ASN A 50 9.40 -12.04 -12.76
CA ASN A 50 8.71 -11.52 -11.58
C ASN A 50 7.27 -11.06 -11.88
N ASN A 51 6.71 -11.41 -13.04
CA ASN A 51 5.35 -11.05 -13.42
C ASN A 51 4.31 -11.71 -12.49
N THR A 52 3.75 -10.92 -11.57
CA THR A 52 2.91 -11.41 -10.48
C THR A 52 1.62 -10.61 -10.41
N ILE A 53 0.50 -11.30 -10.22
CA ILE A 53 -0.80 -10.70 -9.95
C ILE A 53 -1.25 -11.11 -8.55
N TYR A 54 -1.60 -10.12 -7.73
CA TYR A 54 -2.22 -10.32 -6.43
C TYR A 54 -3.73 -10.20 -6.57
N ILE A 55 -4.45 -11.25 -6.21
CA ILE A 55 -5.91 -11.25 -6.17
C ILE A 55 -6.34 -11.08 -4.72
N ALA A 56 -7.20 -10.09 -4.48
CA ALA A 56 -7.78 -9.84 -3.17
C ALA A 56 -8.61 -11.03 -2.66
N ARG A 57 -8.71 -11.18 -1.34
CA ARG A 57 -9.75 -12.03 -0.75
C ARG A 57 -11.13 -11.45 -1.08
N LYS A 58 -12.18 -12.29 -1.05
CA LYS A 58 -13.57 -11.81 -1.13
C LYS A 58 -13.96 -11.00 0.11
N LYS A 59 -13.54 -11.47 1.28
CA LYS A 59 -13.77 -10.85 2.60
C LYS A 59 -12.48 -10.88 3.43
N LEU A 60 -12.35 -9.92 4.36
CA LEU A 60 -11.19 -9.88 5.26
C LEU A 60 -11.11 -11.16 6.11
N SER A 61 -9.89 -11.61 6.43
CA SER A 61 -9.70 -12.82 7.24
C SER A 61 -10.07 -12.63 8.71
N TRP A 62 -10.02 -11.40 9.22
CA TRP A 62 -10.37 -11.07 10.61
C TRP A 62 -11.78 -10.49 10.76
N ASN A 63 -12.39 -10.01 9.68
CA ASN A 63 -13.72 -9.41 9.71
C ASN A 63 -14.49 -9.77 8.43
N SER A 64 -15.27 -10.87 8.50
CA SER A 64 -15.98 -11.43 7.34
C SER A 64 -17.08 -10.54 6.77
N LYS A 65 -17.45 -9.46 7.46
CA LYS A 65 -18.43 -8.48 6.97
C LYS A 65 -17.82 -7.57 5.90
N LEU A 66 -16.54 -7.25 6.02
CA LEU A 66 -15.82 -6.29 5.17
C LEU A 66 -15.18 -6.96 3.94
N PRO A 67 -15.11 -6.28 2.77
CA PRO A 67 -14.51 -6.82 1.55
C PRO A 67 -12.99 -7.00 1.69
N GLY A 68 -12.37 -7.88 0.91
CA GLY A 68 -10.91 -8.04 0.96
C GLY A 68 -10.12 -6.94 0.25
N ALA A 69 -10.78 -6.02 -0.44
CA ALA A 69 -10.20 -4.79 -0.99
C ALA A 69 -11.27 -3.69 -1.06
N TYR A 70 -10.86 -2.44 -0.83
CA TYR A 70 -11.76 -1.27 -0.86
C TYR A 70 -10.95 0.02 -1.03
N PHE A 71 -11.61 1.08 -1.51
CA PHE A 71 -11.06 2.42 -1.61
C PHE A 71 -11.65 3.32 -0.53
N PHE A 72 -10.81 4.00 0.23
CA PHE A 72 -11.27 4.85 1.31
C PHE A 72 -11.77 6.20 0.80
N ARG A 73 -12.69 6.80 1.56
CA ARG A 73 -12.93 8.25 1.48
C ARG A 73 -11.80 8.98 2.19
N TYR A 74 -11.62 10.25 1.83
CA TYR A 74 -10.60 11.07 2.50
C TYR A 74 -10.88 11.17 4.00
N SER A 75 -9.85 10.91 4.80
CA SER A 75 -9.85 11.12 6.25
C SER A 75 -8.48 11.58 6.70
N LYS A 76 -8.43 12.38 7.77
CA LYS A 76 -7.16 12.89 8.34
C LYS A 76 -6.26 11.76 8.84
N ASN A 77 -6.81 10.65 9.33
CA ASN A 77 -6.03 9.51 9.83
C ASN A 77 -5.38 8.67 8.71
N LEU A 78 -5.79 8.86 7.44
CA LEU A 78 -5.17 8.22 6.27
C LEU A 78 -4.00 9.02 5.69
N VAL A 79 -3.80 10.26 6.14
CA VAL A 79 -2.73 11.14 5.66
C VAL A 79 -1.41 10.68 6.28
N LEU A 80 -0.49 10.20 5.44
CA LEU A 80 0.87 9.87 5.86
C LEU A 80 1.71 11.13 6.02
N THR A 81 1.56 12.10 5.12
CA THR A 81 2.36 13.34 5.13
C THR A 81 2.21 14.11 6.45
N LYS A 82 3.33 14.41 7.10
CA LYS A 82 3.38 15.28 8.28
C LYS A 82 2.95 16.69 7.90
N ASP A 83 2.05 17.27 8.69
CA ASP A 83 1.54 18.61 8.45
C ASP A 83 2.67 19.66 8.41
N GLY A 84 2.56 20.62 7.50
CA GLY A 84 3.60 21.63 7.24
C GLY A 84 4.91 21.10 6.62
N SER A 85 4.99 19.82 6.26
CA SER A 85 6.19 19.21 5.67
C SER A 85 6.00 18.87 4.18
N ALA A 86 7.08 18.58 3.46
CA ALA A 86 6.98 18.06 2.09
C ALA A 86 6.35 16.66 2.08
N ARG A 87 5.69 16.27 0.98
CA ARG A 87 4.93 15.01 0.87
C ARG A 87 5.69 13.73 1.25
N SER A 88 7.02 13.71 1.08
CA SER A 88 7.91 12.60 1.43
C SER A 88 8.22 12.47 2.92
N TYR A 89 7.78 13.41 3.76
CA TYR A 89 7.92 13.34 5.20
C TYR A 89 6.65 12.78 5.82
N TRP A 90 6.73 11.57 6.36
CA TRP A 90 5.60 10.81 6.87
C TRP A 90 5.57 10.77 8.40
N LYS A 91 4.36 10.83 8.94
CA LYS A 91 4.04 10.56 10.34
C LYS A 91 3.57 9.11 10.47
N LEU A 92 4.50 8.20 10.72
CA LEU A 92 4.21 6.80 11.02
C LEU A 92 4.19 6.58 12.55
N PRO A 93 3.48 5.53 13.04
CA PRO A 93 3.63 5.09 14.42
C PRO A 93 5.10 4.81 14.78
N THR A 94 5.52 5.14 15.99
CA THR A 94 6.93 5.10 16.41
C THR A 94 7.55 3.69 16.37
N PHE A 95 6.74 2.64 16.49
CA PHE A 95 7.23 1.26 16.43
C PHE A 95 7.79 0.88 15.06
N PHE A 96 7.43 1.59 13.97
CA PHE A 96 8.02 1.39 12.65
C PHE A 96 9.52 1.70 12.61
N ARG A 97 10.04 2.48 13.58
CA ARG A 97 11.47 2.82 13.65
C ARG A 97 12.37 1.60 13.84
N ASN A 98 11.82 0.55 14.44
CA ASN A 98 12.55 -0.69 14.70
C ASN A 98 12.32 -1.73 13.60
N LEU A 99 11.68 -1.33 12.49
CA LEU A 99 11.34 -2.24 11.40
C LEU A 99 12.18 -2.00 10.15
N LYS A 100 12.51 -3.09 9.47
CA LYS A 100 13.08 -3.07 8.13
C LYS A 100 12.01 -2.70 7.11
N ILE A 101 12.24 -1.57 6.44
CA ILE A 101 11.43 -1.10 5.31
C ILE A 101 12.33 -1.08 4.08
N SER A 102 11.90 -1.68 2.97
CA SER A 102 12.70 -1.76 1.74
C SER A 102 13.15 -0.37 1.28
N TYR A 103 14.41 -0.26 0.85
CA TYR A 103 15.07 1.00 0.45
C TYR A 103 15.31 2.03 1.56
N HIS A 104 15.01 1.70 2.82
CA HIS A 104 15.20 2.59 3.95
C HIS A 104 16.18 2.02 4.98
N SER A 105 16.67 2.90 5.84
CA SER A 105 17.54 2.55 6.96
C SER A 105 17.23 3.45 8.16
N ASN A 106 17.95 3.31 9.26
CA ASN A 106 17.77 4.15 10.44
C ASN A 106 17.95 5.66 10.14
N SER A 107 18.73 6.02 9.12
CA SER A 107 18.90 7.43 8.70
C SER A 107 17.66 8.04 8.03
N SER A 108 16.70 7.21 7.63
CA SER A 108 15.41 7.66 7.11
C SER A 108 14.54 8.27 8.21
N TRP A 109 14.81 7.98 9.48
CA TRP A 109 14.12 8.58 10.62
C TRP A 109 14.81 9.85 11.10
N ARG A 110 14.03 10.91 11.30
CA ARG A 110 14.48 12.19 11.84
C ARG A 110 14.39 12.19 13.37
N ASN A 111 15.12 13.11 14.00
CA ASN A 111 15.14 13.26 15.46
C ASN A 111 13.76 13.58 16.05
N ASP A 112 12.89 14.23 15.27
CA ASP A 112 11.51 14.56 15.64
C ASP A 112 10.51 13.41 15.42
N GLY A 113 11.00 12.20 15.09
CA GLY A 113 10.18 11.02 14.85
C GLY A 113 9.57 10.93 13.44
N THR A 114 9.88 11.87 12.55
CA THR A 114 9.35 11.86 11.17
C THR A 114 10.12 10.88 10.30
N PHE A 115 9.43 10.10 9.47
CA PHE A 115 10.03 9.20 8.49
C PHE A 115 10.16 9.88 7.13
N LYS A 116 11.35 9.88 6.52
CA LYS A 116 11.55 10.40 5.15
C LYS A 116 11.50 9.24 4.15
N SER A 117 10.43 9.16 3.37
CA SER A 117 10.32 8.21 2.27
C SER A 117 11.31 8.54 1.14
N VAL A 118 11.95 7.54 0.55
CA VAL A 118 12.79 7.73 -0.64
C VAL A 118 11.94 8.01 -1.89
N GLU A 119 12.54 8.68 -2.87
CA GLU A 119 11.89 9.02 -4.15
C GLU A 119 11.90 7.85 -5.16
N ARG A 120 12.61 6.76 -4.83
CA ARG A 120 12.74 5.57 -5.66
C ARG A 120 11.84 4.45 -5.14
N GLY A 121 10.84 4.08 -5.94
CA GLY A 121 10.03 2.87 -5.72
C GLY A 121 8.55 3.19 -5.72
N GLN A 122 7.79 2.45 -6.54
CA GLN A 122 6.32 2.47 -6.48
C GLN A 122 5.81 1.70 -5.26
N GLU A 123 6.67 0.92 -4.60
CA GLU A 123 6.28 -0.05 -3.57
C GLU A 123 7.32 -0.07 -2.44
N PHE A 124 6.82 -0.07 -1.20
CA PHE A 124 7.64 -0.30 0.01
C PHE A 124 7.16 -1.56 0.71
N ILE A 125 8.11 -2.41 1.08
CA ILE A 125 7.87 -3.66 1.82
C ILE A 125 8.35 -3.44 3.24
N ILE A 126 7.45 -3.64 4.20
CA ILE A 126 7.74 -3.64 5.63
C ILE A 126 7.87 -5.10 6.05
N GLU A 127 8.83 -5.40 6.92
CA GLU A 127 8.95 -6.74 7.49
C GLU A 127 7.70 -7.15 8.29
N GLU A 128 7.55 -8.46 8.51
CA GLU A 128 6.42 -8.99 9.27
C GLU A 128 6.45 -8.49 10.72
N ASP A 129 5.39 -7.79 11.12
CA ASP A 129 5.23 -7.31 12.49
C ASP A 129 3.74 -7.20 12.85
N LYS A 130 3.37 -7.77 13.99
CA LYS A 130 1.98 -7.81 14.46
C LYS A 130 1.39 -6.41 14.68
N ARG A 131 2.20 -5.44 15.12
CA ARG A 131 1.77 -4.06 15.39
C ARG A 131 1.46 -3.33 14.08
N VAL A 132 2.20 -3.63 13.01
CA VAL A 132 1.89 -3.11 11.65
C VAL A 132 0.56 -3.67 11.18
N GLU A 133 0.33 -4.97 11.37
CA GLU A 133 -0.95 -5.60 11.03
C GLU A 133 -2.11 -4.98 11.81
N GLU A 134 -1.98 -4.84 13.13
CA GLU A 134 -2.99 -4.21 13.99
C GLU A 134 -3.25 -2.74 13.60
N TRP A 135 -2.21 -1.97 13.31
CA TRP A 135 -2.34 -0.60 12.81
C TRP A 135 -3.09 -0.52 11.48
N ALA A 136 -2.75 -1.39 10.52
CA ALA A 136 -3.43 -1.44 9.24
C ALA A 136 -4.91 -1.86 9.39
N LYS A 137 -5.20 -2.83 10.27
CA LYS A 137 -6.56 -3.26 10.59
C LYS A 137 -7.40 -2.12 11.15
N SER A 138 -6.88 -1.37 12.13
CA SER A 138 -7.56 -0.19 12.69
C SER A 138 -7.88 0.83 11.60
N LEU A 139 -6.91 1.18 10.76
CA LEU A 139 -7.15 2.12 9.66
C LEU A 139 -8.24 1.63 8.69
N ILE A 140 -8.28 0.34 8.39
CA ILE A 140 -9.29 -0.27 7.53
C ILE A 140 -10.67 -0.17 8.17
N GLU A 141 -10.80 -0.56 9.44
CA GLU A 141 -12.08 -0.56 10.16
C GLU A 141 -12.61 0.85 10.41
N ASP A 142 -11.74 1.82 10.65
CA ASP A 142 -12.10 3.23 10.91
C ASP A 142 -12.53 3.99 9.65
N ASN A 143 -12.25 3.48 8.45
CA ASN A 143 -12.42 4.22 7.19
C ASN A 143 -13.27 3.50 6.13
N ILE A 144 -13.96 2.42 6.51
CA ILE A 144 -14.94 1.78 5.65
C ILE A 144 -16.35 2.24 6.03
N ASP A 145 -17.01 2.90 5.08
CA ASP A 145 -18.45 3.14 5.10
C ASP A 145 -19.13 2.08 4.20
N LEU A 146 -19.72 1.03 4.78
CA LEU A 146 -20.53 0.02 4.08
C LEU A 146 -21.99 0.08 4.46
#